data_AF-A0A7W1UH65-F1
#
_entry.id   AF-A0A7W1UH65-F1
#
_cell.length_a   1.000
_cell.length_b   1.000
_cell.length_c   1.000
_cell.angle_alpha   90.00
_cell.angle_beta   90.00
_cell.angle_gamma   90.00
#
_symmetry.space_group_name_H-M   'P 1'
#
loop_
_entity.id
_entity.type
_entity.pdbx_description
1 polymer ?
#
loop_
_entity_poly.entity_id
_entity_poly.type
_entity_poly.pdbx_seq_one_letter_code
_entity_poly.pdbx_strand_id
1 'polypeptide(L)'
;MSRRTPSHIQQGYTSTSPVPTQVVSSEEFLPPPQSIKQHQVEWLINQSSTRLSSHLGMNRRDFLKTTGGMALAFLAMNQVFGKFFDVLDVEAAELQAVQALKGDIPFIFDVQTHYVSSSFNQPGWKEGLLGLRRRAKEMGLNPKLSGDRGTMEDLSLENYIKEVFLDSDTSIGLISTPPGPYPWEAVVPPKEMTHIRDAINRLTASQRMLAHGLVMPQLGKVDLEYMVQQAETFKVDAWKCYTGSPPKGFEHGWWLSDEKIAYPMLEKAQALNINNICAHKGLPLGPVPDYNHPR
;
A
#
# COMPACT_ATOMS: atom_id res chain seq x y z
N MET A 1 22.19 32.05 -8.35
CA MET A 1 22.78 30.92 -9.10
C MET A 1 21.67 29.92 -9.42
N SER A 2 21.23 29.90 -10.68
CA SER A 2 20.17 29.02 -11.18
C SER A 2 20.66 27.56 -11.12
N ARG A 3 20.05 26.74 -10.26
CA ARG A 3 20.23 25.29 -10.30
C ARG A 3 19.54 24.82 -11.57
N ARG A 4 20.33 24.63 -12.63
CA ARG A 4 19.88 23.91 -13.84
C ARG A 4 19.46 22.52 -13.39
N THR A 5 18.16 22.25 -13.44
CA THR A 5 17.60 20.90 -13.39
C THR A 5 18.31 20.06 -14.45
N PRO A 6 18.78 18.84 -14.15
CA PRO A 6 19.33 17.95 -15.16
C PRO A 6 18.35 17.82 -16.33
N SER A 7 18.84 17.87 -17.57
CA SER A 7 18.05 17.94 -18.83
C SER A 7 17.07 16.79 -19.07
N HIS A 8 16.96 15.83 -18.16
CA HIS A 8 16.15 14.62 -18.29
C HIS A 8 14.98 14.55 -17.30
N ILE A 9 14.87 15.47 -16.33
CA ILE A 9 13.76 15.51 -15.38
C ILE A 9 12.91 16.76 -15.69
N GLN A 10 11.79 16.54 -16.37
CA GLN A 10 10.82 17.60 -16.63
C GLN A 10 10.09 17.95 -15.32
N GLN A 11 9.79 19.24 -15.15
CA GLN A 11 8.92 19.70 -14.07
C GLN A 11 7.57 18.98 -14.17
N GLY A 12 7.07 18.43 -13.06
CA GLY A 12 5.75 17.83 -13.00
C GLY A 12 4.68 18.82 -13.48
N TYR A 13 3.64 18.33 -14.14
CA TYR A 13 2.52 19.14 -14.61
C TYR A 13 1.27 18.85 -13.78
N THR A 14 0.40 19.84 -13.66
CA THR A 14 -0.91 19.65 -13.02
C THR A 14 -1.86 19.01 -14.02
N SER A 15 -2.35 17.81 -13.72
CA SER A 15 -3.40 17.17 -14.50
C SER A 15 -4.67 18.03 -14.50
N THR A 16 -5.35 18.09 -15.65
CA THR A 16 -6.66 18.75 -15.76
C THR A 16 -7.83 17.82 -15.38
N SER A 17 -7.53 16.55 -15.14
CA SER A 17 -8.46 15.51 -14.68
C SER A 17 -8.35 15.32 -13.16
N PRO A 18 -9.43 14.91 -12.47
CA PRO A 18 -9.41 14.61 -11.03
C PRO A 18 -8.43 13.51 -10.63
N VAL A 19 -8.07 12.64 -11.58
CA VAL A 19 -7.03 11.61 -11.45
C VAL A 19 -6.01 11.72 -12.57
N PRO A 20 -4.72 11.41 -12.33
CA PRO A 20 -3.74 11.32 -13.39
C PRO A 20 -4.17 10.29 -14.45
N THR A 21 -4.12 10.71 -15.70
CA THR A 21 -4.44 9.89 -16.89
C THR A 21 -3.18 9.30 -17.51
N GLN A 22 -2.05 9.33 -16.80
CA GLN A 22 -0.79 8.70 -17.17
C GLN A 22 -0.06 8.25 -15.91
N VAL A 23 0.95 7.40 -16.08
CA VAL A 23 1.85 7.03 -14.98
C VAL A 23 2.60 8.28 -14.54
N VAL A 24 2.57 8.57 -13.25
CA VAL A 24 3.36 9.63 -12.62
C VAL A 24 4.57 8.99 -11.96
N SER A 25 5.72 9.67 -12.03
CA SER A 25 6.93 9.18 -11.39
C SER A 25 6.86 9.37 -9.89
N SER A 26 7.31 8.37 -9.14
CA SER A 26 7.65 8.47 -7.73
C SER A 26 9.07 8.98 -7.50
N GLU A 27 9.71 9.55 -8.51
CA GLU A 27 11.15 9.82 -8.57
C GLU A 27 11.99 8.54 -8.53
N GLU A 28 11.50 7.40 -9.04
CA GLU A 28 12.29 6.15 -9.15
C GLU A 28 12.53 5.67 -10.59
N PHE A 29 11.74 6.21 -11.50
CA PHE A 29 11.76 5.85 -12.91
C PHE A 29 11.25 7.03 -13.74
N LEU A 30 11.71 7.12 -14.98
CA LEU A 30 11.11 8.02 -15.95
C LEU A 30 9.75 7.44 -16.34
N PRO A 31 8.65 8.18 -16.15
CA PRO A 31 7.33 7.64 -16.45
C PRO A 31 7.24 7.39 -17.96
N PRO A 32 6.70 6.25 -18.40
CA PRO A 32 6.50 6.00 -19.81
C PRO A 32 5.56 7.06 -20.40
N PRO A 33 5.65 7.34 -21.72
CA PRO A 33 4.67 8.17 -22.40
C PRO A 33 3.25 7.68 -22.17
N GLN A 34 2.30 8.61 -22.19
CA GLN A 34 0.88 8.27 -22.11
C GLN A 34 0.50 7.29 -23.22
N SER A 35 -0.11 6.15 -22.85
CA SER A 35 -0.56 5.14 -23.80
C SER A 35 -1.82 5.57 -24.56
N ILE A 36 -2.13 4.92 -25.68
CA ILE A 36 -3.35 5.17 -26.47
C ILE A 36 -4.61 5.05 -25.61
N LYS A 37 -4.70 4.01 -24.77
CA LYS A 37 -5.84 3.81 -23.86
C LYS A 37 -5.93 4.91 -22.80
N GLN A 38 -4.79 5.34 -22.27
CA GLN A 38 -4.74 6.47 -21.33
C GLN A 38 -5.20 7.79 -21.96
N HIS A 39 -4.79 8.09 -23.20
CA HIS A 39 -5.31 9.21 -23.98
C HIS A 39 -6.83 9.10 -24.20
N GLN A 40 -7.34 7.89 -24.45
CA GLN A 40 -8.78 7.66 -24.61
C GLN A 40 -9.56 7.97 -23.32
N VAL A 41 -9.04 7.58 -22.15
CA VAL A 41 -9.65 7.95 -20.85
C VAL A 41 -9.68 9.46 -20.69
N GLU A 42 -8.56 10.15 -20.94
CA GLU A 42 -8.50 11.60 -20.84
C GLU A 42 -9.48 12.31 -21.78
N TRP A 43 -9.60 11.82 -23.02
CA TRP A 43 -10.56 12.32 -23.98
C TRP A 43 -12.01 12.15 -23.49
N LEU A 44 -12.37 10.97 -22.97
CA LEU A 44 -13.71 10.69 -22.43
C LEU A 44 -14.05 11.59 -21.24
N ILE A 45 -13.09 11.83 -20.34
CA ILE A 45 -13.26 12.76 -19.21
C ILE A 45 -13.51 14.19 -19.73
N ASN A 46 -12.73 14.65 -20.70
CA ASN A 46 -12.85 16.01 -21.24
C ASN A 46 -14.18 16.24 -21.97
N GLN A 47 -14.62 15.29 -22.80
CA GLN A 47 -15.90 15.37 -23.50
C GLN A 47 -17.08 15.33 -22.53
N SER A 48 -17.08 14.35 -21.63
CA SER A 48 -18.19 14.13 -20.72
C SER A 48 -18.30 15.21 -19.64
N SER A 49 -17.16 15.72 -19.15
CA SER A 49 -17.16 16.80 -18.15
C SER A 49 -17.76 18.08 -18.71
N THR A 50 -17.52 18.39 -20.00
CA THR A 50 -18.14 19.55 -20.65
C THR A 50 -19.66 19.43 -20.68
N ARG A 51 -20.17 18.25 -21.08
CA ARG A 51 -21.62 17.98 -21.12
C ARG A 51 -22.26 18.03 -19.74
N LEU A 52 -21.68 17.33 -18.76
CA LEU A 52 -22.24 17.24 -17.40
C LEU A 52 -22.14 18.56 -16.66
N SER A 53 -21.04 19.30 -16.79
CA SER A 53 -20.90 20.61 -16.15
C SER A 53 -21.94 21.60 -16.68
N SER A 54 -22.21 21.59 -18.00
CA SER A 54 -23.26 22.44 -18.59
C SER A 54 -24.65 22.08 -18.07
N HIS A 55 -24.96 20.78 -17.93
CA HIS A 55 -26.25 20.34 -17.40
C HIS A 55 -26.46 20.76 -15.94
N LEU A 56 -25.38 20.76 -15.15
CA LEU A 56 -25.37 21.14 -13.74
C LEU A 56 -25.22 22.65 -13.50
N GLY A 57 -25.10 23.47 -14.56
CA GLY A 57 -24.85 24.91 -14.44
C GLY A 57 -23.50 25.25 -13.80
N MET A 58 -22.51 24.35 -13.91
CA MET A 58 -21.17 24.50 -13.33
C MET A 58 -20.11 24.79 -14.39
N ASN A 59 -19.02 25.44 -13.98
CA ASN A 59 -17.81 25.45 -14.79
C ASN A 59 -17.19 24.04 -14.84
N ARG A 60 -16.68 23.63 -16.01
CA ARG A 60 -16.01 22.34 -16.20
C ARG A 60 -14.91 22.06 -15.17
N ARG A 61 -14.06 23.05 -14.86
CA ARG A 61 -12.95 22.90 -13.89
C ARG A 61 -13.45 22.68 -12.47
N ASP A 62 -14.55 23.32 -12.11
CA ASP A 62 -15.14 23.18 -10.77
C ASP A 62 -15.88 21.86 -10.64
N PHE A 63 -16.60 21.45 -11.70
CA PHE A 63 -17.20 20.11 -11.77
C PHE A 63 -16.16 19.00 -11.57
N LEU A 64 -15.00 19.09 -12.24
CA LEU A 64 -13.92 18.09 -12.10
C LEU A 64 -13.28 18.05 -10.71
N LYS A 65 -13.54 19.02 -9.83
CA LYS A 65 -13.11 19.00 -8.42
C LYS A 65 -14.16 18.40 -7.48
N THR A 66 -15.34 18.04 -7.99
CA THR A 66 -16.42 17.42 -7.21
C THR A 66 -16.29 15.90 -7.16
N THR A 67 -17.09 15.27 -6.30
CA THR A 67 -17.28 13.82 -6.30
C THR A 67 -17.84 13.31 -7.63
N GLY A 68 -18.73 14.06 -8.30
CA GLY A 68 -19.23 13.69 -9.62
C GLY A 68 -18.14 13.73 -10.70
N GLY A 69 -17.19 14.66 -10.59
CA GLY A 69 -16.00 14.70 -11.44
C GLY A 69 -15.11 13.47 -11.26
N MET A 70 -14.94 13.00 -10.01
CA MET A 70 -14.24 11.76 -9.70
C MET A 70 -14.97 10.53 -10.24
N ALA A 71 -16.28 10.44 -10.01
CA ALA A 71 -17.12 9.36 -10.54
C ALA A 71 -17.04 9.28 -12.07
N LEU A 72 -17.08 10.43 -12.76
CA LEU A 72 -16.87 10.48 -14.21
C LEU A 72 -15.52 9.90 -14.63
N ALA A 73 -14.44 10.18 -13.90
CA ALA A 73 -13.13 9.65 -14.23
C ALA A 73 -13.07 8.12 -14.10
N PHE A 74 -13.71 7.57 -13.06
CA PHE A 74 -13.83 6.11 -12.89
C PHE A 74 -14.71 5.47 -13.97
N LEU A 75 -15.82 6.10 -14.37
CA LEU A 75 -16.64 5.65 -15.50
C LEU A 75 -15.84 5.61 -16.81
N ALA A 76 -15.04 6.65 -17.08
CA ALA A 76 -14.16 6.70 -18.25
C ALA A 76 -13.10 5.60 -18.22
N MET A 77 -12.48 5.33 -17.05
CA MET A 77 -11.56 4.21 -16.88
C MET A 77 -12.25 2.87 -17.11
N ASN A 78 -13.45 2.69 -16.57
CA ASN A 78 -14.24 1.47 -16.75
C ASN A 78 -14.56 1.20 -18.22
N GLN A 79 -14.89 2.25 -18.99
CA GLN A 79 -15.20 2.13 -20.41
C GLN A 79 -13.98 1.70 -21.24
N VAL A 80 -12.77 2.11 -20.88
CA VAL A 80 -11.55 1.85 -21.66
C VAL A 80 -10.85 0.56 -21.24
N PHE A 81 -10.77 0.32 -19.93
CA PHE A 81 -10.00 -0.78 -19.36
C PHE A 81 -10.87 -1.98 -18.98
N GLY A 82 -12.19 -1.80 -18.87
CA GLY A 82 -13.12 -2.80 -18.32
C GLY A 82 -13.61 -2.39 -16.92
N LYS A 83 -14.67 -3.03 -16.42
CA LYS A 83 -15.30 -2.63 -15.15
C LYS A 83 -14.39 -2.95 -13.94
N PHE A 84 -13.62 -1.98 -13.49
CA PHE A 84 -12.71 -2.05 -12.33
C PHE A 84 -13.24 -1.32 -11.11
N PHE A 85 -13.87 -0.16 -11.32
CA PHE A 85 -14.45 0.65 -10.27
C PHE A 85 -15.94 0.36 -10.15
N ASP A 86 -16.44 0.25 -8.93
CA ASP A 86 -17.87 0.24 -8.68
C ASP A 86 -18.36 1.68 -8.63
N VAL A 87 -18.94 2.12 -9.73
CA VAL A 87 -19.44 3.50 -9.92
C VAL A 87 -20.61 3.46 -10.89
N LEU A 88 -21.67 4.19 -10.55
CA LEU A 88 -22.89 4.34 -11.34
C LEU A 88 -22.86 5.64 -12.15
N ASP A 89 -23.52 5.64 -13.32
CA ASP A 89 -23.63 6.84 -14.16
C ASP A 89 -24.27 8.03 -13.42
N VAL A 90 -25.23 7.76 -12.55
CA VAL A 90 -25.92 8.78 -11.75
C VAL A 90 -24.98 9.49 -10.77
N GLU A 91 -23.92 8.85 -10.30
CA GLU A 91 -22.94 9.47 -9.39
C GLU A 91 -22.16 10.61 -10.06
N ALA A 92 -21.98 10.52 -11.38
CA ALA A 92 -21.36 11.60 -12.16
C ALA A 92 -22.35 12.73 -12.50
N ALA A 93 -23.64 12.43 -12.57
CA ALA A 93 -24.69 13.36 -12.99
C ALA A 93 -25.39 14.06 -11.82
N GLU A 94 -25.39 13.48 -10.63
CA GLU A 94 -26.11 14.00 -9.45
C GLU A 94 -25.16 14.08 -8.25
N LEU A 95 -24.87 15.29 -7.78
CA LEU A 95 -23.92 15.51 -6.67
C LEU A 95 -24.39 14.85 -5.37
N GLN A 96 -25.70 14.68 -5.18
CA GLN A 96 -26.29 14.04 -4.01
C GLN A 96 -26.25 12.50 -4.08
N ALA A 97 -26.12 11.89 -5.26
CA ALA A 97 -26.11 10.43 -5.39
C ALA A 97 -24.92 9.79 -4.68
N VAL A 98 -23.76 10.45 -4.70
CA VAL A 98 -22.58 10.00 -3.93
C VAL A 98 -22.80 10.10 -2.42
N GLN A 99 -23.59 11.08 -1.95
CA GLN A 99 -23.91 11.21 -0.53
C GLN A 99 -24.85 10.08 -0.06
N ALA A 100 -25.77 9.64 -0.92
CA ALA A 100 -26.69 8.54 -0.62
C ALA A 100 -25.97 7.16 -0.55
N LEU A 101 -24.81 7.02 -1.22
CA LEU A 101 -23.98 5.81 -1.19
C LEU A 101 -22.96 5.79 -0.03
N LYS A 102 -22.70 6.94 0.60
CA LYS A 102 -21.85 6.98 1.79
C LYS A 102 -22.61 6.36 2.95
N GLY A 103 -22.24 5.14 3.32
CA GLY A 103 -22.60 4.59 4.63
C GLY A 103 -22.05 5.46 5.76
N ASP A 104 -22.57 5.26 6.97
CA ASP A 104 -22.18 6.05 8.15
C ASP A 104 -20.70 5.86 8.55
N ILE A 105 -20.09 4.75 8.14
CA ILE A 105 -18.70 4.40 8.46
C ILE A 105 -17.91 4.31 7.15
N PRO A 106 -16.81 5.07 7.00
CA PRO A 106 -15.95 4.99 5.83
C PRO A 106 -15.31 3.60 5.73
N PHE A 107 -15.13 3.10 4.51
CA PHE A 107 -14.28 1.94 4.29
C PHE A 107 -12.83 2.33 4.55
N ILE A 108 -12.21 1.73 5.58
CA ILE A 108 -10.80 1.95 5.90
C ILE A 108 -10.02 0.67 5.66
N PHE A 109 -9.08 0.73 4.71
CA PHE A 109 -8.09 -0.31 4.51
C PHE A 109 -6.77 0.14 5.15
N ASP A 110 -6.43 -0.42 6.30
CA ASP A 110 -5.11 -0.26 6.88
C ASP A 110 -4.13 -1.18 6.14
N VAL A 111 -3.39 -0.59 5.18
CA VAL A 111 -2.47 -1.29 4.29
C VAL A 111 -1.18 -1.75 4.98
N GLN A 112 -0.96 -1.40 6.25
CA GLN A 112 0.25 -1.78 6.96
C GLN A 112 0.07 -1.81 8.48
N THR A 113 -0.28 -2.99 9.00
CA THR A 113 -0.24 -3.28 10.43
C THR A 113 0.91 -4.21 10.79
N HIS A 114 1.42 -4.12 12.01
CA HIS A 114 2.46 -5.00 12.52
C HIS A 114 1.99 -5.66 13.81
N TYR A 115 2.27 -6.95 13.93
CA TYR A 115 2.15 -7.72 15.16
C TYR A 115 3.54 -8.22 15.55
N VAL A 116 3.73 -8.65 16.80
CA VAL A 116 4.95 -9.36 17.20
C VAL A 116 4.56 -10.71 17.74
N SER A 117 5.13 -11.75 17.12
CA SER A 117 4.87 -13.13 17.48
C SER A 117 5.15 -13.39 18.96
N SER A 118 4.30 -14.21 19.58
CA SER A 118 4.60 -14.81 20.89
C SER A 118 5.88 -15.67 20.89
N SER A 119 6.30 -16.16 19.72
CA SER A 119 7.53 -16.93 19.53
C SER A 119 8.78 -16.06 19.34
N PHE A 120 8.62 -14.76 19.10
CA PHE A 120 9.74 -13.85 18.92
C PHE A 120 10.49 -13.66 20.25
N ASN A 121 11.79 -13.96 20.26
CA ASN A 121 12.57 -13.94 21.50
C ASN A 121 14.03 -13.50 21.29
N GLN A 122 14.23 -12.28 20.79
CA GLN A 122 15.56 -11.67 20.62
C GLN A 122 15.93 -10.80 21.84
N PRO A 123 17.19 -10.73 22.31
CA PRO A 123 17.56 -9.93 23.47
C PRO A 123 17.03 -8.48 23.43
N GLY A 124 16.33 -8.05 24.49
CA GLY A 124 15.80 -6.68 24.62
C GLY A 124 14.52 -6.37 23.81
N TRP A 125 13.93 -7.37 23.15
CA TRP A 125 12.78 -7.15 22.27
C TRP A 125 11.56 -6.56 22.98
N LYS A 126 11.24 -7.07 24.19
CA LYS A 126 10.07 -6.65 24.97
C LYS A 126 10.21 -5.19 25.38
N GLU A 127 11.36 -4.83 25.94
CA GLU A 127 11.67 -3.49 26.40
C GLU A 127 11.63 -2.49 25.24
N GLY A 128 12.12 -2.90 24.06
CA GLY A 128 12.07 -2.11 22.83
C GLY A 128 10.66 -1.79 22.38
N LEU A 129 9.79 -2.80 22.26
CA LEU A 129 8.41 -2.61 21.80
C LEU A 129 7.55 -1.82 22.79
N LEU A 130 7.67 -2.13 24.09
CA LEU A 130 7.01 -1.35 25.13
C LEU A 130 7.53 0.09 25.14
N GLY A 131 8.80 0.29 24.80
CA GLY A 131 9.40 1.62 24.58
C GLY A 131 8.74 2.40 23.44
N LEU A 132 8.43 1.74 22.31
CA LEU A 132 7.71 2.38 21.20
C LEU A 132 6.30 2.83 21.62
N ARG A 133 5.56 1.97 22.34
CA ARG A 133 4.22 2.30 22.86
C ARG A 133 4.26 3.47 23.84
N ARG A 134 5.20 3.46 24.80
CA ARG A 134 5.41 4.59 25.73
C ARG A 134 5.73 5.88 24.98
N ARG A 135 6.61 5.83 23.98
CA ARG A 135 6.96 7.02 23.18
C ARG A 135 5.74 7.57 22.41
N ALA A 136 4.91 6.70 21.83
CA ALA A 136 3.68 7.14 21.15
C ALA A 136 2.72 7.88 22.10
N LYS A 137 2.61 7.40 23.35
CA LYS A 137 1.87 8.05 24.43
C LYS A 137 2.49 9.41 24.81
N GLU A 138 3.79 9.45 25.08
CA GLU A 138 4.53 10.66 25.50
C GLU A 138 4.49 11.76 24.42
N MET A 139 4.52 11.37 23.15
CA MET A 139 4.38 12.28 22.02
C MET A 139 2.94 12.78 21.80
N GLY A 140 1.97 12.27 22.56
CA GLY A 140 0.56 12.68 22.46
C GLY A 140 -0.09 12.29 21.13
N LEU A 141 0.42 11.27 20.42
CA LEU A 141 -0.09 10.85 19.12
C LEU A 141 -1.54 10.35 19.18
N ASN A 142 -1.95 9.84 20.35
CA ASN A 142 -3.32 9.43 20.62
C ASN A 142 -3.68 9.74 22.10
N PRO A 143 -4.58 10.71 22.37
CA PRO A 143 -5.00 11.06 23.73
C PRO A 143 -5.59 9.88 24.53
N LYS A 144 -6.14 8.87 23.86
CA LYS A 144 -6.69 7.67 24.51
C LYS A 144 -5.61 6.81 25.19
N LEU A 145 -4.33 7.00 24.84
CA LEU A 145 -3.21 6.29 25.47
C LEU A 145 -2.82 6.86 26.84
N SER A 146 -3.47 7.93 27.34
CA SER A 146 -3.16 8.52 28.65
C SER A 146 -3.21 7.51 29.81
N GLY A 147 -4.16 6.57 29.79
CA GLY A 147 -4.31 5.49 30.77
C GLY A 147 -3.49 4.22 30.52
N ASP A 148 -2.77 4.17 29.40
CA ASP A 148 -1.99 3.01 28.96
C ASP A 148 -0.80 2.74 29.90
N ARG A 149 -0.62 1.48 30.28
CA ARG A 149 0.41 1.02 31.23
C ARG A 149 1.64 0.45 30.53
N GLY A 150 1.55 0.16 29.22
CA GLY A 150 2.65 -0.39 28.43
C GLY A 150 3.13 -1.72 28.99
N THR A 151 2.21 -2.68 29.18
CA THR A 151 2.50 -4.04 29.62
C THR A 151 2.57 -5.01 28.43
N MET A 152 3.00 -6.25 28.66
CA MET A 152 3.07 -7.24 27.58
C MET A 152 1.69 -7.65 27.05
N GLU A 153 0.65 -7.54 27.88
CA GLU A 153 -0.74 -7.75 27.48
C GLU A 153 -1.18 -6.76 26.41
N ASP A 154 -0.66 -5.52 26.44
CA ASP A 154 -0.92 -4.52 25.40
C ASP A 154 -0.35 -4.93 24.03
N LEU A 155 0.65 -5.82 24.00
CA LEU A 155 1.26 -6.38 22.79
C LEU A 155 0.68 -7.75 22.39
N SER A 156 -0.36 -8.23 23.08
CA SER A 156 -0.99 -9.51 22.78
C SER A 156 -1.77 -9.50 21.46
N LEU A 157 -1.99 -10.68 20.89
CA LEU A 157 -2.82 -10.81 19.68
C LEU A 157 -4.26 -10.38 19.94
N GLU A 158 -4.79 -10.66 21.14
CA GLU A 158 -6.13 -10.28 21.54
C GLU A 158 -6.29 -8.75 21.58
N ASN A 159 -5.34 -8.04 22.20
CA ASN A 159 -5.36 -6.59 22.22
C ASN A 159 -5.13 -6.00 20.81
N TYR A 160 -4.27 -6.61 19.99
CA TYR A 160 -4.11 -6.23 18.59
C TYR A 160 -5.44 -6.31 17.81
N ILE A 161 -6.19 -7.42 17.92
CA ILE A 161 -7.49 -7.57 17.27
C ILE A 161 -8.49 -6.53 17.77
N LYS A 162 -8.51 -6.28 19.08
CA LYS A 162 -9.37 -5.26 19.69
C LYS A 162 -9.02 -3.86 19.18
N GLU A 163 -7.76 -3.44 19.26
CA GLU A 163 -7.34 -2.09 18.85
C GLU A 163 -7.57 -1.85 17.35
N VAL A 164 -7.30 -2.85 16.50
CA VAL A 164 -7.49 -2.71 15.05
C VAL A 164 -8.96 -2.79 14.66
N PHE A 165 -9.74 -3.75 15.14
CA PHE A 165 -11.07 -4.03 14.58
C PHE A 165 -12.26 -3.64 15.47
N LEU A 166 -12.05 -3.34 16.75
CA LEU A 166 -13.12 -2.96 17.68
C LEU A 166 -13.00 -1.51 18.16
N ASP A 167 -11.77 -1.01 18.34
CA ASP A 167 -11.52 0.35 18.82
C ASP A 167 -11.16 1.34 17.69
N SER A 168 -11.22 0.88 16.43
CA SER A 168 -11.01 1.69 15.23
C SER A 168 -12.02 1.36 14.12
N ASP A 169 -12.16 2.26 13.15
CA ASP A 169 -13.04 2.09 11.99
C ASP A 169 -12.42 1.20 10.88
N THR A 170 -11.33 0.47 11.18
CA THR A 170 -10.63 -0.37 10.20
C THR A 170 -11.55 -1.48 9.67
N SER A 171 -11.84 -1.38 8.38
CA SER A 171 -12.65 -2.36 7.65
C SER A 171 -11.82 -3.58 7.28
N ILE A 172 -10.61 -3.37 6.75
CA ILE A 172 -9.66 -4.44 6.43
C ILE A 172 -8.28 -4.03 6.93
N GLY A 173 -7.54 -4.96 7.53
CA GLY A 173 -6.12 -4.80 7.84
C GLY A 173 -5.26 -5.63 6.90
N LEU A 174 -4.02 -5.19 6.65
CA LEU A 174 -2.98 -5.98 5.99
C LEU A 174 -1.82 -6.16 6.96
N ILE A 175 -1.59 -7.39 7.41
CA ILE A 175 -0.46 -7.70 8.28
C ILE A 175 0.85 -7.76 7.49
N SER A 176 1.86 -7.08 8.02
CA SER A 176 3.24 -7.06 7.56
C SER A 176 4.18 -7.30 8.75
N THR A 177 5.46 -7.51 8.47
CA THR A 177 6.53 -7.56 9.48
C THR A 177 7.60 -6.52 9.14
N PRO A 178 8.29 -5.92 10.12
CA PRO A 178 9.51 -5.14 9.87
C PRO A 178 10.58 -5.99 9.17
N PRO A 179 11.60 -5.36 8.56
CA PRO A 179 12.68 -6.10 7.92
C PRO A 179 13.44 -6.97 8.93
N GLY A 180 13.76 -8.19 8.53
CA GLY A 180 14.59 -9.14 9.28
C GLY A 180 15.81 -9.56 8.47
N PRO A 181 16.74 -10.35 9.05
CA PRO A 181 17.94 -10.83 8.36
C PRO A 181 17.60 -11.73 7.16
N TYR A 182 16.49 -12.47 7.26
CA TYR A 182 15.91 -13.30 6.20
C TYR A 182 14.38 -13.35 6.34
N PRO A 183 13.62 -13.64 5.25
CA PRO A 183 12.17 -13.74 5.28
C PRO A 183 11.59 -14.72 6.33
N TRP A 184 12.23 -15.88 6.52
CA TRP A 184 11.78 -16.91 7.48
C TRP A 184 12.20 -16.64 8.93
N GLU A 185 13.12 -15.69 9.15
CA GLU A 185 13.58 -15.24 10.47
C GLU A 185 13.02 -13.87 10.87
N ALA A 186 12.04 -13.37 10.11
CA ALA A 186 11.39 -12.10 10.42
C ALA A 186 10.66 -12.15 11.78
N VAL A 187 10.37 -10.98 12.35
CA VAL A 187 9.66 -10.85 13.64
C VAL A 187 8.32 -11.58 13.62
N VAL A 188 7.63 -11.52 12.48
CA VAL A 188 6.48 -12.38 12.17
C VAL A 188 6.67 -12.95 10.77
N PRO A 189 7.13 -14.21 10.64
CA PRO A 189 7.34 -14.83 9.35
C PRO A 189 6.04 -14.99 8.55
N PRO A 190 6.09 -15.15 7.21
CA PRO A 190 4.91 -15.29 6.34
C PRO A 190 3.92 -16.37 6.78
N LYS A 191 4.42 -17.51 7.25
CA LYS A 191 3.58 -18.60 7.79
C LYS A 191 2.73 -18.15 8.98
N GLU A 192 3.27 -17.31 9.85
CA GLU A 192 2.55 -16.83 11.01
C GLU A 192 1.61 -15.67 10.66
N MET A 193 2.04 -14.74 9.80
CA MET A 193 1.17 -13.67 9.30
C MET A 193 -0.09 -14.22 8.64
N THR A 194 0.05 -15.24 7.79
CA THR A 194 -1.08 -15.92 7.14
C THR A 194 -1.93 -16.72 8.14
N HIS A 195 -1.34 -17.32 9.17
CA HIS A 195 -2.11 -17.96 10.24
C HIS A 195 -2.97 -16.95 11.01
N ILE A 196 -2.43 -15.77 11.35
CA ILE A 196 -3.16 -14.68 12.03
C ILE A 196 -4.30 -14.17 11.13
N ARG A 197 -4.01 -13.93 9.85
CA ARG A 197 -5.03 -13.58 8.84
C ARG A 197 -6.17 -14.58 8.82
N ASP A 198 -5.86 -15.86 8.68
CA ASP A 198 -6.87 -16.90 8.59
C ASP A 198 -7.67 -17.03 9.89
N ALA A 199 -7.03 -16.86 11.05
CA ALA A 199 -7.71 -16.87 12.35
C ALA A 199 -8.72 -15.70 12.47
N ILE A 200 -8.32 -14.48 12.09
CA ILE A 200 -9.20 -13.31 12.11
C ILE A 200 -10.35 -13.46 11.10
N ASN A 201 -10.05 -13.93 9.89
CA ASN A 201 -11.08 -14.12 8.87
C ASN A 201 -12.08 -15.23 9.24
N ARG A 202 -11.62 -16.31 9.90
CA ARG A 202 -12.52 -17.33 10.46
C ARG A 202 -13.39 -16.75 11.59
N LEU A 203 -12.79 -16.01 12.53
CA LEU A 203 -13.50 -15.42 13.66
C LEU A 203 -14.62 -14.46 13.21
N THR A 204 -14.35 -13.71 12.15
CA THR A 204 -15.27 -12.67 11.63
C THR A 204 -16.17 -13.16 10.50
N ALA A 205 -16.03 -14.43 10.09
CA ALA A 205 -16.73 -15.02 8.94
C ALA A 205 -16.71 -14.14 7.67
N SER A 206 -15.65 -13.35 7.50
CA SER A 206 -15.48 -12.39 6.40
C SER A 206 -13.98 -12.08 6.22
N GLN A 207 -13.61 -11.47 5.09
CA GLN A 207 -12.23 -11.05 4.86
C GLN A 207 -11.97 -9.71 5.56
N ARG A 208 -11.54 -9.76 6.82
CA ARG A 208 -11.14 -8.58 7.62
C ARG A 208 -9.64 -8.39 7.67
N MET A 209 -8.87 -9.40 7.27
CA MET A 209 -7.43 -9.38 7.26
C MET A 209 -6.86 -9.94 5.95
N LEU A 210 -5.79 -9.33 5.47
CA LEU A 210 -4.90 -9.81 4.41
C LEU A 210 -3.49 -9.98 4.98
N ALA A 211 -2.64 -10.77 4.34
CA ALA A 211 -1.26 -11.01 4.76
C ALA A 211 -0.25 -10.86 3.62
N HIS A 212 0.82 -10.12 3.89
CA HIS A 212 1.97 -10.08 3.01
C HIS A 212 2.77 -11.39 3.06
N GLY A 213 3.27 -11.81 1.90
CA GLY A 213 4.49 -12.59 1.78
C GLY A 213 5.70 -11.66 1.81
N LEU A 214 6.87 -12.21 2.15
CA LEU A 214 8.12 -11.47 2.20
C LEU A 214 9.03 -11.90 1.06
N VAL A 215 9.72 -10.90 0.53
CA VAL A 215 10.57 -11.05 -0.65
C VAL A 215 11.87 -10.32 -0.41
N MET A 216 12.98 -11.01 -0.68
CA MET A 216 14.34 -10.53 -0.50
C MET A 216 15.18 -10.94 -1.72
N PRO A 217 15.07 -10.19 -2.84
CA PRO A 217 15.52 -10.67 -4.15
C PRO A 217 17.03 -10.93 -4.25
N GLN A 218 17.83 -10.30 -3.39
CA GLN A 218 19.28 -10.49 -3.31
C GLN A 218 19.70 -11.93 -2.95
N LEU A 219 18.80 -12.73 -2.36
CA LEU A 219 19.04 -14.16 -2.13
C LEU A 219 18.86 -15.01 -3.40
N GLY A 220 18.44 -14.41 -4.52
CA GLY A 220 18.32 -15.06 -5.82
C GLY A 220 17.39 -16.27 -5.79
N LYS A 221 17.87 -17.41 -6.29
CA LYS A 221 17.07 -18.63 -6.45
C LYS A 221 16.39 -19.10 -5.16
N VAL A 222 17.03 -18.94 -4.00
CA VAL A 222 16.47 -19.33 -2.70
C VAL A 222 15.20 -18.54 -2.39
N ASP A 223 15.18 -17.23 -2.66
CA ASP A 223 14.00 -16.39 -2.44
C ASP A 223 12.91 -16.68 -3.47
N LEU A 224 13.27 -16.95 -4.73
CA LEU A 224 12.30 -17.33 -5.77
C LEU A 224 11.58 -18.65 -5.43
N GLU A 225 12.29 -19.64 -4.88
CA GLU A 225 11.69 -20.89 -4.39
C GLU A 225 10.82 -20.64 -3.15
N TYR A 226 11.25 -19.75 -2.26
CA TYR A 226 10.46 -19.38 -1.09
C TYR A 226 9.19 -18.59 -1.47
N MET A 227 9.21 -17.77 -2.52
CA MET A 227 8.01 -17.13 -3.08
C MET A 227 6.99 -18.18 -3.54
N VAL A 228 7.44 -19.25 -4.21
CA VAL A 228 6.56 -20.36 -4.60
C VAL A 228 5.94 -21.01 -3.36
N GLN A 229 6.73 -21.32 -2.34
CA GLN A 229 6.21 -21.89 -1.10
C GLN A 229 5.16 -20.98 -0.43
N GLN A 230 5.45 -19.68 -0.32
CA GLN A 230 4.55 -18.71 0.28
C GLN A 230 3.22 -18.60 -0.49
N ALA A 231 3.27 -18.58 -1.82
CA ALA A 231 2.08 -18.50 -2.66
C ALA A 231 1.27 -19.81 -2.64
N GLU A 232 1.92 -20.96 -2.73
CA GLU A 232 1.25 -22.25 -2.85
C GLU A 232 0.77 -22.81 -1.50
N THR A 233 1.56 -22.64 -0.44
CA THR A 233 1.29 -23.23 0.88
C THR A 233 0.60 -22.24 1.81
N PHE A 234 1.11 -21.01 1.90
CA PHE A 234 0.58 -20.01 2.86
C PHE A 234 -0.51 -19.13 2.24
N LYS A 235 -0.64 -19.16 0.91
CA LYS A 235 -1.64 -18.39 0.15
C LYS A 235 -1.56 -16.90 0.45
N VAL A 236 -0.37 -16.31 0.43
CA VAL A 236 -0.18 -14.86 0.70
C VAL A 236 -0.94 -13.99 -0.30
N ASP A 237 -1.35 -12.79 0.11
CA ASP A 237 -2.24 -11.91 -0.68
C ASP A 237 -1.49 -10.86 -1.50
N ALA A 238 -0.28 -10.49 -1.08
CA ALA A 238 0.59 -9.51 -1.71
C ALA A 238 2.04 -9.73 -1.26
N TRP A 239 3.00 -9.06 -1.88
CA TRP A 239 4.42 -9.14 -1.52
C TRP A 239 4.89 -7.87 -0.80
N LYS A 240 5.70 -8.01 0.23
CA LYS A 240 6.41 -6.91 0.90
C LYS A 240 7.92 -7.08 0.71
N CYS A 241 8.60 -6.00 0.37
CA CYS A 241 10.05 -5.99 0.29
C CYS A 241 10.66 -4.69 0.84
N TYR A 242 11.93 -4.77 1.22
CA TYR A 242 12.72 -3.68 1.80
C TYR A 242 13.98 -3.48 0.96
N THR A 243 14.08 -2.36 0.27
CA THR A 243 15.20 -2.09 -0.65
C THR A 243 16.47 -1.72 0.09
N GLY A 244 16.37 -1.06 1.26
CA GLY A 244 17.52 -0.68 2.09
C GLY A 244 17.87 -1.59 3.26
N SER A 245 17.20 -2.74 3.40
CA SER A 245 17.53 -3.75 4.42
C SER A 245 17.96 -5.04 3.73
N PRO A 246 19.24 -5.17 3.34
CA PRO A 246 19.72 -6.34 2.64
C PRO A 246 19.79 -7.57 3.56
N PRO A 247 19.85 -8.79 2.99
CA PRO A 247 20.07 -10.01 3.78
C PRO A 247 21.35 -9.94 4.60
N LYS A 248 21.42 -10.74 5.67
CA LYS A 248 22.66 -10.87 6.44
C LYS A 248 23.82 -11.30 5.53
N GLY A 249 24.93 -10.57 5.62
CA GLY A 249 26.14 -10.81 4.81
C GLY A 249 26.23 -9.99 3.51
N PHE A 250 25.23 -9.16 3.21
CA PHE A 250 25.27 -8.22 2.09
C PHE A 250 25.51 -6.79 2.58
N GLU A 251 26.37 -6.07 1.87
CA GLU A 251 26.84 -4.73 2.28
C GLU A 251 25.95 -3.58 1.78
N HIS A 252 25.12 -3.85 0.76
CA HIS A 252 24.29 -2.83 0.13
C HIS A 252 22.88 -3.35 -0.16
N GLY A 253 21.92 -2.42 -0.20
CA GLY A 253 20.57 -2.68 -0.64
C GLY A 253 20.45 -2.88 -2.16
N TRP A 254 19.24 -2.74 -2.69
CA TRP A 254 18.94 -2.93 -4.10
C TRP A 254 17.87 -1.94 -4.58
N TRP A 255 17.79 -1.73 -5.89
CA TRP A 255 16.83 -0.82 -6.52
C TRP A 255 15.77 -1.61 -7.27
N LEU A 256 14.52 -1.11 -7.34
CA LEU A 256 13.48 -1.72 -8.16
C LEU A 256 13.82 -1.70 -9.66
N SER A 257 14.70 -0.78 -10.08
CA SER A 257 15.24 -0.70 -11.44
C SER A 257 16.46 -1.59 -11.70
N ASP A 258 16.95 -2.34 -10.70
CA ASP A 258 18.01 -3.32 -10.91
C ASP A 258 17.45 -4.54 -11.64
N GLU A 259 17.69 -4.63 -12.94
CA GLU A 259 17.19 -5.72 -13.78
C GLU A 259 17.67 -7.10 -13.31
N LYS A 260 18.85 -7.21 -12.69
CA LYS A 260 19.40 -8.51 -12.28
C LYS A 260 18.86 -8.96 -10.94
N ILE A 261 18.52 -8.02 -10.06
CA ILE A 261 18.03 -8.30 -8.71
C ILE A 261 16.50 -8.26 -8.66
N ALA A 262 15.86 -7.20 -9.16
CA ALA A 262 14.43 -6.97 -9.03
C ALA A 262 13.60 -7.76 -10.05
N TYR A 263 13.99 -7.79 -11.33
CA TYR A 263 13.10 -8.32 -12.37
C TYR A 263 12.79 -9.82 -12.23
N PRO A 264 13.74 -10.71 -11.86
CA PRO A 264 13.41 -12.11 -11.61
C PRO A 264 12.31 -12.29 -10.56
N MET A 265 12.29 -11.41 -9.56
CA MET A 265 11.26 -11.37 -8.52
C MET A 265 9.92 -10.83 -9.04
N LEU A 266 9.92 -9.77 -9.85
CA LEU A 266 8.71 -9.24 -10.49
C LEU A 266 8.07 -10.26 -11.43
N GLU A 267 8.88 -10.91 -12.27
CA GLU A 267 8.45 -11.99 -13.16
C GLU A 267 7.90 -13.19 -12.37
N LYS A 268 8.52 -13.53 -11.24
CA LYS A 268 8.02 -14.60 -10.36
C LYS A 268 6.68 -14.23 -9.73
N ALA A 269 6.51 -12.99 -9.27
CA ALA A 269 5.25 -12.49 -8.73
C ALA A 269 4.12 -12.56 -9.77
N GLN A 270 4.42 -12.18 -11.03
CA GLN A 270 3.51 -12.32 -12.17
C GLN A 270 3.15 -13.77 -12.47
N ALA A 271 4.14 -14.66 -12.54
CA ALA A 271 3.94 -16.08 -12.79
C ALA A 271 3.11 -16.77 -11.70
N LEU A 272 3.20 -16.29 -10.45
CA LEU A 272 2.39 -16.75 -9.32
C LEU A 272 1.00 -16.10 -9.26
N ASN A 273 0.70 -15.16 -10.16
CA ASN A 273 -0.53 -14.39 -10.19
C ASN A 273 -0.80 -13.59 -8.90
N ILE A 274 0.27 -13.13 -8.23
CA ILE A 274 0.21 -12.24 -7.07
C ILE A 274 0.99 -10.98 -7.43
N ASN A 275 0.29 -10.03 -8.06
CA ASN A 275 0.90 -8.88 -8.72
C ASN A 275 1.09 -7.65 -7.82
N ASN A 276 0.51 -7.68 -6.62
CA ASN A 276 0.61 -6.57 -5.67
C ASN A 276 1.94 -6.66 -4.91
N ILE A 277 2.78 -5.63 -5.06
CA ILE A 277 4.10 -5.56 -4.43
C ILE A 277 4.21 -4.22 -3.70
N CYS A 278 4.46 -4.29 -2.41
CA CYS A 278 4.68 -3.16 -1.52
C CYS A 278 6.17 -3.05 -1.18
N ALA A 279 6.88 -2.19 -1.91
CA ALA A 279 8.25 -1.84 -1.59
C ALA A 279 8.30 -0.73 -0.52
N HIS A 280 9.05 -0.93 0.57
CA HIS A 280 9.25 0.11 1.57
C HIS A 280 10.22 1.18 1.07
N LYS A 281 9.75 2.43 1.07
CA LYS A 281 10.51 3.64 0.71
C LYS A 281 10.18 4.76 1.71
N GLY A 282 11.15 5.63 2.00
CA GLY A 282 11.00 6.76 2.91
C GLY A 282 11.85 6.64 4.17
N LEU A 283 11.25 6.25 5.30
CA LEU A 283 11.98 6.08 6.56
C LEU A 283 13.11 5.05 6.37
N PRO A 284 14.38 5.41 6.60
CA PRO A 284 15.49 4.50 6.38
C PRO A 284 15.44 3.37 7.42
N LEU A 285 14.88 2.24 7.00
CA LEU A 285 14.88 1.00 7.76
C LEU A 285 15.99 0.13 7.20
N GLY A 286 16.95 -0.24 8.05
CA GLY A 286 18.14 -1.00 7.66
C GLY A 286 19.42 -0.15 7.68
N PRO A 287 20.59 -0.79 7.48
CA PRO A 287 21.89 -0.14 7.64
C PRO A 287 22.25 0.80 6.48
N VAL A 288 21.50 0.80 5.37
CA VAL A 288 21.88 1.50 4.14
C VAL A 288 20.77 2.47 3.71
N PRO A 289 20.86 3.76 4.12
CA PRO A 289 19.80 4.75 3.89
C PRO A 289 19.49 4.99 2.41
N ASP A 290 20.50 4.98 1.55
CA ASP A 290 20.40 5.40 0.15
C ASP A 290 19.30 4.65 -0.61
N TYR A 291 19.15 3.35 -0.37
CA TYR A 291 18.20 2.50 -1.08
C TYR A 291 16.75 2.65 -0.60
N ASN A 292 16.51 3.37 0.50
CA ASN A 292 15.17 3.68 0.99
C ASN A 292 14.59 4.95 0.34
N HIS A 293 15.42 5.77 -0.30
CA HIS A 293 14.95 6.94 -1.05
C HIS A 293 14.57 6.55 -2.48
N PRO A 294 13.66 7.28 -3.12
CA PRO A 294 13.53 7.24 -4.57
C PRO A 294 14.82 7.66 -5.28
N ARG A 295 15.02 7.23 -6.53
CA ARG A 295 16.21 7.55 -7.36
C ARG A 295 15.87 8.31 -8.64
#